data_AF-A0A951DYY5-F1
#
_entry.id   AF-A0A951DYY5-F1
#
_cell.length_a   1.000
_cell.length_b   1.000
_cell.length_c   1.000
_cell.angle_alpha   90.00
_cell.angle_beta   90.00
_cell.angle_gamma   90.00
#
_symmetry.space_group_name_H-M   'P 1'
#
loop_
_entity.id
_entity.type
_entity.pdbx_description
1 polymer ?
#
loop_
_entity_poly.entity_id
_entity_poly.type
_entity_poly.pdbx_seq_one_letter_code
_entity_poly.pdbx_strand_id
1 'polypeptide(L)'
;EDKRQGPPKLHDLPSLQKFCSSRFGWPTTKTLAVAQELYDGQGKKIITYPRAEVRYLPENLIKDVPRIVAGLRVGRSFNAIPVPEPPIIRKGASGSFYDKGLEGASHHAIIPNVNTVDDLREIWPRLSIDEKKLFDVIARAYLAAVMSDFRYQQTTVTLDVRGFAFRAVGRQPIDLGWRAAFPDWQPADEKGDEAQVLPALRNGEIAQLRNPLIEDKETRPPPRYSEGSLIEAMRNAWRFVDDEVLRERLKEAKGIGTPATRAEIIGGLKKQSFLIAQGKNIVPTETGMSLFGILKHADPALVDPGVTAQLECLLDEVVIGKQEIVGAIDAVCDVAHRIIGKLKDGACAKGPSLLRAAIDGDAGGRPPTPAMKRFANSIARQKRIKPPSGYTKSRSICRAFLDQHAPQKVEVETSGRSKMRSPTVMPPRSTQRTRRRGEDKRFAGGEGEG
;
A
#
# COMPACT_ATOMS: atom_id res chain seq x y z
N GLU A 1 -20.39 9.37 -16.26
CA GLU A 1 -19.01 9.63 -16.73
C GLU A 1 -18.46 8.37 -17.37
N ASP A 2 -17.87 8.49 -18.56
CA ASP A 2 -17.15 7.38 -19.18
C ASP A 2 -15.74 7.31 -18.60
N LYS A 3 -15.40 6.16 -18.00
CA LYS A 3 -14.11 5.93 -17.35
C LYS A 3 -13.38 4.75 -17.98
N ARG A 4 -12.05 4.78 -17.82
CA ARG A 4 -11.15 3.72 -18.28
C ARG A 4 -10.14 3.35 -17.19
N GLN A 5 -9.77 2.08 -17.15
CA GLN A 5 -8.75 1.54 -16.26
C GLN A 5 -7.74 0.75 -17.08
N GLY A 6 -6.48 1.19 -17.07
CA GLY A 6 -5.38 0.48 -17.72
C GLY A 6 -5.09 -0.89 -17.07
N PRO A 7 -4.38 -1.78 -17.79
CA PRO A 7 -4.05 -3.10 -17.27
C PRO A 7 -3.14 -3.04 -16.05
N PRO A 8 -3.14 -4.10 -15.21
CA PRO A 8 -2.19 -4.22 -14.11
C PRO A 8 -0.76 -4.29 -14.67
N LYS A 9 0.20 -3.85 -13.85
CA LYS A 9 1.63 -3.98 -14.18
C LYS A 9 2.04 -5.45 -14.30
N LEU A 10 3.07 -5.72 -15.11
CA LEU A 10 3.71 -7.04 -15.22
C LEU A 10 4.31 -7.51 -13.90
N HIS A 11 4.82 -8.73 -13.83
CA HIS A 11 5.28 -9.30 -12.58
C HIS A 11 6.80 -9.14 -12.35
N ASP A 12 7.15 -8.74 -11.13
CA ASP A 12 8.46 -8.98 -10.50
C ASP A 12 8.35 -10.21 -9.58
N LEU A 13 9.46 -10.70 -9.01
CA LEU A 13 9.42 -11.84 -8.09
C LEU A 13 8.53 -11.61 -6.86
N PRO A 14 8.63 -10.46 -6.15
CA PRO A 14 7.78 -10.20 -4.98
C PRO A 14 6.27 -10.22 -5.31
N SER A 15 5.85 -9.68 -6.46
CA SER A 15 4.44 -9.70 -6.86
C SER A 15 3.95 -11.09 -7.22
N LEU A 16 4.77 -11.95 -7.85
CA LEU A 16 4.42 -13.36 -8.03
C LEU A 16 4.28 -14.07 -6.70
N GLN A 17 5.23 -13.89 -5.78
CA GLN A 17 5.18 -14.50 -4.44
C GLN A 17 3.93 -14.08 -3.67
N LYS A 18 3.56 -12.79 -3.72
CA LYS A 18 2.30 -12.29 -3.14
C LYS A 18 1.09 -12.93 -3.81
N PHE A 19 1.05 -12.97 -5.14
CA PHE A 19 -0.07 -13.53 -5.90
C PHE A 19 -0.25 -15.02 -5.61
N CYS A 20 0.81 -15.82 -5.74
CA CYS A 20 0.78 -17.27 -5.52
C CYS A 20 0.48 -17.62 -4.06
N SER A 21 0.97 -16.85 -3.09
CA SER A 21 0.61 -17.02 -1.69
C SER A 21 -0.89 -16.77 -1.47
N SER A 22 -1.44 -15.70 -2.02
CA SER A 22 -2.86 -15.36 -1.87
C SER A 22 -3.79 -16.32 -2.64
N ARG A 23 -3.41 -16.72 -3.86
CA ARG A 23 -4.27 -17.45 -4.80
C ARG A 23 -4.15 -18.96 -4.68
N PHE A 24 -2.96 -19.45 -4.37
CA PHE A 24 -2.64 -20.89 -4.35
C PHE A 24 -2.16 -21.38 -2.97
N GLY A 25 -2.01 -20.50 -1.98
CA GLY A 25 -1.48 -20.85 -0.65
C GLY A 25 -0.01 -21.26 -0.68
N TRP A 26 0.72 -20.92 -1.74
CA TRP A 26 2.11 -21.34 -1.88
C TRP A 26 3.02 -20.59 -0.89
N PRO A 27 3.99 -21.30 -0.27
CA PRO A 27 5.14 -20.65 0.32
C PRO A 27 5.89 -19.82 -0.71
N THR A 28 6.54 -18.76 -0.25
CA THR A 28 7.28 -17.83 -1.11
C THR A 28 8.47 -18.49 -1.80
N THR A 29 9.11 -19.45 -1.13
CA THR A 29 10.18 -20.31 -1.67
C THR A 29 9.70 -21.21 -2.81
N LYS A 30 8.49 -21.78 -2.69
CA LYS A 30 7.89 -22.62 -3.74
C LYS A 30 7.67 -21.83 -5.03
N THR A 31 7.22 -20.58 -4.91
CA THR A 31 7.00 -19.71 -6.08
C THR A 31 8.30 -19.50 -6.86
N LEU A 32 9.40 -19.19 -6.16
CA LEU A 32 10.72 -19.03 -6.79
C LEU A 32 11.22 -20.34 -7.40
N ALA A 33 11.06 -21.47 -6.70
CA ALA A 33 11.48 -22.78 -7.21
C ALA A 33 10.78 -23.14 -8.53
N VAL A 34 9.45 -22.96 -8.58
CA VAL A 34 8.68 -23.21 -9.81
C VAL A 34 9.06 -22.22 -10.91
N ALA A 35 9.31 -20.95 -10.58
CA ALA A 35 9.75 -19.96 -11.56
C ALA A 35 11.15 -20.32 -12.12
N GLN A 36 12.05 -20.79 -11.27
CA GLN A 36 13.38 -21.24 -11.68
C GLN A 36 13.26 -22.42 -12.66
N GLU A 37 12.45 -23.44 -12.34
CA GLU A 37 12.17 -24.55 -13.25
C GLU A 37 11.64 -24.10 -14.63
N LEU A 38 10.77 -23.09 -14.67
CA LEU A 38 10.29 -22.54 -15.94
C LEU A 38 11.39 -21.79 -16.72
N TYR A 39 12.38 -21.21 -16.04
CA TYR A 39 13.44 -20.38 -16.60
C TYR A 39 14.67 -21.17 -17.07
N ASP A 40 15.16 -22.13 -16.29
CA ASP A 40 16.39 -22.89 -16.60
C ASP A 40 16.22 -24.41 -16.55
N GLY A 41 15.03 -24.90 -16.23
CA GLY A 41 14.72 -26.32 -16.27
C GLY A 41 14.95 -26.90 -17.68
N GLN A 42 15.40 -28.15 -17.70
CA GLN A 42 15.88 -28.80 -18.92
C GLN A 42 14.82 -28.81 -20.04
N GLY A 43 15.13 -28.14 -21.14
CA GLY A 43 14.25 -28.04 -22.32
C GLY A 43 12.97 -27.25 -22.08
N LYS A 44 12.92 -26.35 -21.09
CA LYS A 44 11.78 -25.43 -20.85
C LYS A 44 12.17 -24.01 -21.29
N LYS A 45 12.87 -23.25 -20.43
CA LYS A 45 13.27 -21.85 -20.67
C LYS A 45 12.14 -20.95 -21.20
N ILE A 46 10.91 -21.15 -20.71
CA ILE A 46 9.69 -20.53 -21.26
C ILE A 46 9.34 -19.18 -20.63
N ILE A 47 10.04 -18.77 -19.57
CA ILE A 47 9.93 -17.42 -19.00
C ILE A 47 11.30 -16.74 -18.97
N THR A 48 11.30 -15.42 -18.78
CA THR A 48 12.51 -14.64 -18.54
C THR A 48 12.98 -14.74 -17.08
N TYR A 49 14.16 -14.18 -16.78
CA TYR A 49 14.83 -14.37 -15.49
C TYR A 49 13.92 -14.09 -14.28
N PRO A 50 13.68 -15.08 -13.39
CA PRO A 50 12.59 -15.02 -12.43
C PRO A 50 12.93 -14.25 -11.15
N ARG A 51 14.16 -13.76 -10.99
CA ARG A 51 14.56 -12.92 -9.84
C ARG A 51 14.57 -11.43 -10.19
N ALA A 52 13.67 -11.03 -11.09
CA ALA A 52 13.47 -9.64 -11.44
C ALA A 52 12.88 -8.82 -10.27
N GLU A 53 13.30 -7.56 -10.19
CA GLU A 53 12.90 -6.63 -9.11
C GLU A 53 12.00 -5.48 -9.59
N VAL A 54 11.74 -5.42 -10.89
CA VAL A 54 11.00 -4.35 -11.55
C VAL A 54 9.89 -4.91 -12.41
N ARG A 55 8.88 -4.08 -12.67
CA ARG A 55 7.64 -4.44 -13.36
C ARG A 55 7.53 -3.81 -14.76
N TYR A 56 8.66 -3.36 -15.32
CA TYR A 56 8.79 -2.74 -16.63
C TYR A 56 9.55 -3.65 -17.60
N LEU A 57 9.37 -3.40 -18.90
CA LEU A 57 10.12 -3.98 -20.01
C LEU A 57 10.91 -2.88 -20.74
N PRO A 58 12.08 -3.20 -21.32
CA PRO A 58 12.78 -2.24 -22.15
C PRO A 58 12.05 -2.06 -23.48
N GLU A 59 12.12 -0.86 -24.05
CA GLU A 59 11.38 -0.50 -25.26
C GLU A 59 11.85 -1.30 -26.50
N ASN A 60 13.09 -1.81 -26.48
CA ASN A 60 13.61 -2.65 -27.56
C ASN A 60 12.89 -4.00 -27.71
N LEU A 61 12.16 -4.47 -26.68
CA LEU A 61 11.33 -5.69 -26.74
C LEU A 61 9.97 -5.47 -27.40
N ILE A 62 9.60 -4.24 -27.77
CA ILE A 62 8.32 -3.96 -28.43
C ILE A 62 8.20 -4.77 -29.74
N LYS A 63 9.31 -4.96 -30.46
CA LYS A 63 9.36 -5.76 -31.71
C LYS A 63 9.02 -7.25 -31.50
N ASP A 64 9.19 -7.76 -30.28
CA ASP A 64 8.95 -9.16 -29.94
C ASP A 64 7.47 -9.42 -29.59
N VAL A 65 6.69 -8.36 -29.34
CA VAL A 65 5.29 -8.46 -28.92
C VAL A 65 4.43 -9.29 -29.88
N PRO A 66 4.46 -9.07 -31.22
CA PRO A 66 3.65 -9.87 -32.13
C PRO A 66 3.98 -11.36 -32.06
N ARG A 67 5.26 -11.71 -31.96
CA ARG A 67 5.72 -13.10 -31.88
C ARG A 67 5.29 -13.76 -30.57
N ILE A 68 5.46 -13.08 -29.44
CA ILE A 68 5.04 -13.63 -28.14
C ILE A 68 3.51 -13.83 -28.11
N VAL A 69 2.73 -12.85 -28.58
CA VAL A 69 1.27 -12.97 -28.63
C VAL A 69 0.84 -14.13 -29.53
N ALA A 70 1.46 -14.28 -30.71
CA ALA A 70 1.18 -15.37 -31.63
C ALA A 70 1.48 -16.74 -30.99
N GLY A 71 2.69 -16.93 -30.43
CA GLY A 71 3.08 -18.20 -29.82
C GLY A 71 2.20 -18.60 -28.63
N LEU A 72 1.76 -17.64 -27.80
CA LEU A 72 0.80 -17.90 -26.72
C LEU A 72 -0.57 -18.35 -27.26
N ARG A 73 -1.03 -17.78 -28.38
CA ARG A 73 -2.34 -18.12 -28.99
C ARG A 73 -2.37 -19.47 -29.70
N VAL A 74 -1.23 -20.08 -30.00
CA VAL A 74 -1.18 -21.44 -30.58
C VAL A 74 -1.79 -22.48 -29.61
N GLY A 75 -1.68 -22.25 -28.29
CA GLY A 75 -2.25 -23.12 -27.26
C GLY A 75 -3.74 -22.86 -26.99
N ARG A 76 -4.46 -23.92 -26.57
CA ARG A 76 -5.89 -23.79 -26.19
C ARG A 76 -6.12 -22.89 -24.97
N SER A 77 -5.13 -22.71 -24.11
CA SER A 77 -5.29 -21.98 -22.84
C SER A 77 -5.44 -20.46 -23.00
N PHE A 78 -4.90 -19.90 -24.10
CA PHE A 78 -4.81 -18.45 -24.29
C PHE A 78 -5.42 -17.96 -25.61
N ASN A 79 -5.80 -18.86 -26.52
CA ASN A 79 -6.37 -18.50 -27.83
C ASN A 79 -7.66 -17.67 -27.75
N ALA A 80 -8.47 -17.88 -26.71
CA ALA A 80 -9.73 -17.18 -26.49
C ALA A 80 -9.54 -15.78 -25.90
N ILE A 81 -8.31 -15.37 -25.53
CA ILE A 81 -8.05 -14.04 -24.98
C ILE A 81 -8.06 -13.02 -26.13
N PRO A 82 -8.98 -12.02 -26.11
CA PRO A 82 -9.20 -11.10 -27.23
C PRO A 82 -8.16 -9.98 -27.26
N VAL A 83 -6.89 -10.32 -27.49
CA VAL A 83 -5.83 -9.33 -27.74
C VAL A 83 -6.12 -8.57 -29.04
N PRO A 84 -6.08 -7.22 -29.04
CA PRO A 84 -6.22 -6.42 -30.26
C PRO A 84 -5.17 -6.76 -31.32
N GLU A 85 -5.52 -6.57 -32.59
CA GLU A 85 -4.63 -6.69 -33.73
C GLU A 85 -4.57 -5.34 -34.47
N PRO A 86 -3.44 -4.60 -34.40
CA PRO A 86 -2.20 -4.92 -33.67
C PRO A 86 -2.34 -4.78 -32.13
N PRO A 87 -1.49 -5.45 -31.33
CA PRO A 87 -1.46 -5.29 -29.87
C PRO A 87 -1.15 -3.84 -29.44
N ILE A 88 -1.70 -3.41 -28.30
CA ILE A 88 -1.57 -2.03 -27.82
C ILE A 88 -0.29 -1.87 -27.00
N ILE A 89 0.62 -1.01 -27.45
CA ILE A 89 1.88 -0.72 -26.77
C ILE A 89 1.73 0.52 -25.88
N ARG A 90 2.03 0.37 -24.59
CA ARG A 90 2.02 1.47 -23.62
C ARG A 90 3.42 1.77 -23.12
N LYS A 91 3.92 2.97 -23.43
CA LYS A 91 5.22 3.47 -22.99
C LYS A 91 5.13 4.31 -21.71
N GLY A 92 6.25 4.51 -21.03
CA GLY A 92 6.39 5.42 -19.90
C GLY A 92 5.94 4.85 -18.55
N ALA A 93 5.98 5.68 -17.50
CA ALA A 93 5.73 5.25 -16.12
C ALA A 93 4.34 4.61 -15.89
N SER A 94 3.31 5.02 -16.65
CA SER A 94 1.99 4.38 -16.59
C SER A 94 1.90 3.10 -17.44
N GLY A 95 2.77 2.93 -18.44
CA GLY A 95 2.83 1.77 -19.32
C GLY A 95 3.67 0.60 -18.81
N SER A 96 3.86 -0.38 -19.69
CA SER A 96 4.69 -1.58 -19.41
C SER A 96 6.09 -1.45 -20.01
N PHE A 97 6.26 -0.69 -21.09
CA PHE A 97 7.54 -0.48 -21.76
C PHE A 97 8.14 0.86 -21.30
N TYR A 98 9.23 0.83 -20.53
CA TYR A 98 9.78 2.04 -19.94
C TYR A 98 11.25 1.87 -19.57
N ASP A 99 12.16 2.33 -20.43
CA ASP A 99 13.61 2.19 -20.23
C ASP A 99 14.08 2.87 -18.94
N LYS A 100 13.61 4.09 -18.66
CA LYS A 100 13.92 4.78 -17.39
C LYS A 100 13.37 4.07 -16.15
N GLY A 101 12.36 3.21 -16.31
CA GLY A 101 11.87 2.35 -15.23
C GLY A 101 12.80 1.19 -14.88
N LEU A 102 13.85 0.97 -15.68
CA LEU A 102 14.85 -0.08 -15.51
C LEU A 102 16.20 0.47 -15.00
N GLU A 103 16.36 1.78 -14.86
CA GLU A 103 17.59 2.38 -14.32
C GLU A 103 17.94 1.76 -12.97
N GLY A 104 19.17 1.25 -12.85
CA GLY A 104 19.64 0.55 -11.64
C GLY A 104 19.12 -0.87 -11.45
N ALA A 105 18.35 -1.43 -12.38
CA ALA A 105 17.89 -2.82 -12.36
C ALA A 105 18.60 -3.67 -13.42
N SER A 106 19.14 -4.82 -13.02
CA SER A 106 19.82 -5.75 -13.94
C SER A 106 18.86 -6.56 -14.81
N HIS A 107 17.57 -6.62 -14.43
CA HIS A 107 16.57 -7.47 -15.06
C HIS A 107 15.25 -6.74 -15.20
N HIS A 108 14.53 -7.03 -16.28
CA HIS A 108 13.19 -6.53 -16.53
C HIS A 108 12.12 -7.48 -15.98
N ALA A 109 10.83 -7.11 -16.10
CA ALA A 109 9.71 -7.91 -15.63
C ALA A 109 9.71 -9.36 -16.18
N ILE A 110 9.16 -10.28 -15.39
CA ILE A 110 9.04 -11.70 -15.72
C ILE A 110 7.91 -11.86 -16.75
N ILE A 111 8.27 -12.32 -17.95
CA ILE A 111 7.36 -12.51 -19.09
C ILE A 111 7.65 -13.84 -19.80
N PRO A 112 6.77 -14.31 -20.70
CA PRO A 112 7.08 -15.43 -21.58
C PRO A 112 8.32 -15.13 -22.43
N ASN A 113 9.17 -16.13 -22.63
CA ASN A 113 10.42 -15.98 -23.37
C ASN A 113 10.17 -16.07 -24.89
N VAL A 114 10.50 -14.99 -25.62
CA VAL A 114 10.36 -14.93 -27.08
C VAL A 114 11.11 -16.06 -27.81
N ASN A 115 12.23 -16.52 -27.24
CA ASN A 115 13.10 -17.50 -27.89
C ASN A 115 12.55 -18.94 -27.87
N THR A 116 11.55 -19.22 -27.03
CA THR A 116 10.98 -20.56 -26.83
C THR A 116 9.46 -20.56 -26.93
N VAL A 117 8.83 -19.41 -27.23
CA VAL A 117 7.38 -19.29 -27.28
C VAL A 117 6.75 -20.14 -28.40
N ASP A 118 7.48 -20.38 -29.48
CA ASP A 118 7.03 -21.21 -30.60
C ASP A 118 7.03 -22.71 -30.23
N ASP A 119 7.91 -23.11 -29.32
CA ASP A 119 8.04 -24.49 -28.83
C ASP A 119 7.05 -24.80 -27.69
N LEU A 120 6.24 -23.82 -27.25
CA LEU A 120 5.36 -23.95 -26.09
C LEU A 120 4.38 -25.12 -26.22
N ARG A 121 3.93 -25.45 -27.44
CA ARG A 121 3.05 -26.59 -27.70
C ARG A 121 3.69 -27.93 -27.32
N GLU A 122 5.00 -28.06 -27.50
CA GLU A 122 5.78 -29.26 -27.17
C GLU A 122 6.22 -29.27 -25.70
N ILE A 123 6.47 -28.10 -25.13
CA ILE A 123 6.89 -27.93 -23.74
C ILE A 123 5.70 -28.11 -22.79
N TRP A 124 4.53 -27.56 -23.12
CA TRP A 124 3.36 -27.50 -22.24
C TRP A 124 2.91 -28.86 -21.64
N PRO A 125 2.85 -29.97 -22.40
CA PRO A 125 2.47 -31.27 -21.84
C PRO A 125 3.42 -31.75 -20.74
N ARG A 126 4.72 -31.41 -20.84
CA ARG A 126 5.78 -31.81 -19.90
C ARG A 126 5.77 -30.99 -18.60
N LEU A 127 5.03 -29.89 -18.56
CA LEU A 127 4.96 -29.04 -17.37
C LEU A 127 4.13 -29.71 -16.27
N SER A 128 4.62 -29.61 -15.03
CA SER A 128 3.86 -29.96 -13.84
C SER A 128 2.63 -29.07 -13.67
N ILE A 129 1.71 -29.46 -12.79
CA ILE A 129 0.50 -28.66 -12.50
C ILE A 129 0.87 -27.28 -11.97
N ASP A 130 1.88 -27.20 -11.10
CA ASP A 130 2.30 -25.94 -10.50
C ASP A 130 3.04 -25.06 -11.53
N GLU A 131 3.85 -25.65 -12.40
CA GLU A 131 4.46 -24.94 -13.54
C GLU A 131 3.41 -24.34 -14.48
N LYS A 132 2.39 -25.12 -14.84
CA LYS A 132 1.25 -24.63 -15.64
C LYS A 132 0.53 -23.47 -14.97
N LYS A 133 0.25 -23.57 -13.67
CA LYS A 133 -0.37 -22.49 -12.89
C LYS A 133 0.46 -21.21 -12.91
N LEU A 134 1.77 -21.31 -12.67
CA LEU A 134 2.64 -20.13 -12.63
C LEU A 134 2.80 -19.51 -14.03
N PHE A 135 2.98 -20.33 -15.06
CA PHE A 135 3.05 -19.83 -16.43
C PHE A 135 1.75 -19.14 -16.86
N ASP A 136 0.59 -19.69 -16.50
CA ASP A 136 -0.72 -19.07 -16.80
C ASP A 136 -0.82 -17.65 -16.21
N VAL A 137 -0.37 -17.45 -14.97
CA VAL A 137 -0.31 -16.12 -14.34
C VAL A 137 0.56 -15.15 -15.13
N ILE A 138 1.77 -15.59 -15.51
CA ILE A 138 2.74 -14.76 -16.24
C ILE A 138 2.22 -14.43 -17.64
N ALA A 139 1.69 -15.42 -18.37
CA ALA A 139 1.18 -15.27 -19.73
C ALA A 139 -0.06 -14.36 -19.77
N ARG A 140 -1.03 -14.54 -18.87
CA ARG A 140 -2.23 -13.68 -18.81
C ARG A 140 -1.87 -12.24 -18.45
N ALA A 141 -0.93 -12.02 -17.53
CA ALA A 141 -0.45 -10.68 -17.21
C ALA A 141 0.21 -10.00 -18.42
N TYR A 142 1.00 -10.75 -19.19
CA TYR A 142 1.62 -10.23 -20.43
C TYR A 142 0.58 -9.88 -21.50
N LEU A 143 -0.37 -10.78 -21.77
CA LEU A 143 -1.44 -10.53 -22.74
C LEU A 143 -2.29 -9.32 -22.30
N ALA A 144 -2.69 -9.24 -21.03
CA ALA A 144 -3.42 -8.12 -20.47
C ALA A 144 -2.68 -6.78 -20.65
N ALA A 145 -1.35 -6.75 -20.48
CA ALA A 145 -0.54 -5.55 -20.65
C ALA A 145 -0.61 -4.94 -22.06
N VAL A 146 -0.89 -5.76 -23.07
CA VAL A 146 -1.01 -5.36 -24.48
C VAL A 146 -2.46 -5.34 -25.00
N MET A 147 -3.45 -5.49 -24.12
CA MET A 147 -4.89 -5.40 -24.43
C MET A 147 -5.42 -3.98 -24.26
N SER A 148 -6.67 -3.71 -24.65
CA SER A 148 -7.37 -2.45 -24.40
C SER A 148 -7.62 -2.20 -22.91
N ASP A 149 -7.83 -0.94 -22.54
CA ASP A 149 -8.25 -0.57 -21.19
C ASP A 149 -9.64 -1.15 -20.89
N PHE A 150 -9.89 -1.50 -19.63
CA PHE A 150 -11.25 -1.76 -19.17
C PHE A 150 -12.04 -0.45 -19.21
N ARG A 151 -13.18 -0.41 -19.89
CA ARG A 151 -14.04 0.77 -20.01
C ARG A 151 -15.37 0.53 -19.32
N TYR A 152 -15.83 1.52 -18.57
CA TYR A 152 -17.09 1.47 -17.85
C TYR A 152 -17.73 2.84 -17.76
N GLN A 153 -19.05 2.87 -17.70
CA GLN A 153 -19.80 4.07 -17.36
C GLN A 153 -19.95 4.13 -15.84
N GLN A 154 -19.45 5.19 -15.22
CA GLN A 154 -19.68 5.47 -13.81
C GLN A 154 -20.83 6.47 -13.66
N THR A 155 -21.85 6.07 -12.90
CA THR A 155 -22.94 6.95 -12.46
C THR A 155 -22.70 7.28 -11.00
N THR A 156 -22.74 8.56 -10.63
CA THR A 156 -22.69 8.99 -9.23
C THR A 156 -23.94 9.80 -8.96
N VAL A 157 -24.72 9.37 -7.99
CA VAL A 157 -26.01 9.97 -7.62
C VAL A 157 -25.86 10.52 -6.21
N THR A 158 -26.27 11.78 -6.05
CA THR A 158 -26.45 12.39 -4.74
C THR A 158 -27.94 12.59 -4.52
N LEU A 159 -28.45 12.02 -3.44
CA LEU A 159 -29.86 12.06 -3.08
C LEU A 159 -30.01 12.89 -1.81
N ASP A 160 -30.92 13.87 -1.83
CA ASP A 160 -31.34 14.55 -0.61
C ASP A 160 -32.41 13.72 0.11
N VAL A 161 -32.05 13.20 1.27
CA VAL A 161 -32.96 12.49 2.16
C VAL A 161 -33.20 13.35 3.39
N ARG A 162 -34.27 14.17 3.34
CA ARG A 162 -34.70 15.06 4.44
C ARG A 162 -33.60 16.04 4.92
N GLY A 163 -32.87 16.64 3.99
CA GLY A 163 -31.80 17.60 4.23
C GLY A 163 -30.41 16.97 4.36
N PHE A 164 -30.29 15.64 4.26
CA PHE A 164 -29.01 14.92 4.33
C PHE A 164 -28.64 14.35 2.96
N ALA A 165 -27.42 14.63 2.51
CA ALA A 165 -26.90 14.13 1.25
C ALA A 165 -26.43 12.67 1.38
N PHE A 166 -27.10 11.75 0.70
CA PHE A 166 -26.67 10.37 0.50
C PHE A 166 -26.00 10.24 -0.86
N ARG A 167 -25.03 9.33 -0.97
CA ARG A 167 -24.29 9.09 -2.21
C ARG A 167 -24.37 7.62 -2.61
N ALA A 168 -24.71 7.39 -3.87
CA ALA A 168 -24.60 6.08 -4.51
C ALA A 168 -23.69 6.19 -5.74
N VAL A 169 -22.90 5.15 -5.99
CA VAL A 169 -22.08 5.03 -7.20
C VAL A 169 -22.48 3.74 -7.88
N GLY A 170 -22.61 3.75 -9.20
CA GLY A 170 -22.74 2.55 -10.00
C GLY A 170 -21.73 2.51 -11.12
N ARG A 171 -21.31 1.32 -11.51
CA ARG A 171 -20.43 1.08 -12.66
C ARG A 171 -21.07 0.06 -13.60
N GLN A 172 -21.24 0.44 -14.85
CA GLN A 172 -21.69 -0.45 -15.90
C GLN A 172 -20.53 -0.71 -16.87
N PRO A 173 -20.03 -1.95 -16.98
CA PRO A 173 -19.02 -2.30 -17.99
C PRO A 173 -19.49 -1.94 -19.40
N ILE A 174 -18.63 -1.29 -20.17
CA ILE A 174 -18.81 -1.00 -21.60
C ILE A 174 -17.94 -1.96 -22.43
N ASP A 175 -16.68 -2.12 -22.03
CA ASP A 175 -15.71 -3.03 -22.65
C ASP A 175 -14.84 -3.63 -21.54
N LEU A 176 -14.73 -4.96 -21.51
CA LEU A 176 -13.91 -5.66 -20.51
C LEU A 176 -12.42 -5.36 -20.70
N GLY A 177 -11.97 -5.10 -21.94
CA GLY A 177 -10.57 -4.92 -22.28
C GLY A 177 -9.68 -6.00 -21.66
N TRP A 178 -8.60 -5.59 -21.01
CA TRP A 178 -7.67 -6.49 -20.34
C TRP A 178 -8.31 -7.43 -19.30
N ARG A 179 -9.48 -7.08 -18.72
CA ARG A 179 -10.17 -7.98 -17.76
C ARG A 179 -10.62 -9.28 -18.41
N ALA A 180 -10.83 -9.31 -19.73
CA ALA A 180 -11.16 -10.54 -20.44
C ALA A 180 -10.04 -11.60 -20.38
N ALA A 181 -8.79 -11.22 -20.05
CA ALA A 181 -7.71 -12.17 -19.79
C ALA A 181 -7.90 -12.95 -18.47
N PHE A 182 -8.79 -12.50 -17.58
CA PHE A 182 -8.97 -13.04 -16.23
C PHE A 182 -10.46 -13.32 -15.92
N PRO A 183 -11.10 -14.31 -16.59
CA PRO A 183 -12.53 -14.56 -16.45
C PRO A 183 -12.95 -14.94 -15.03
N ASP A 184 -12.10 -15.65 -14.28
CA ASP A 184 -12.37 -16.09 -12.90
C ASP A 184 -11.90 -15.09 -11.84
N TRP A 185 -11.36 -13.93 -12.25
CA TRP A 185 -10.80 -12.95 -11.32
C TRP A 185 -11.80 -11.83 -11.05
N GLN A 186 -12.20 -11.71 -9.78
CA GLN A 186 -12.87 -10.52 -9.26
C GLN A 186 -11.82 -9.64 -8.55
N PRO A 187 -11.69 -8.35 -8.91
CA PRO A 187 -10.83 -7.44 -8.17
C PRO A 187 -11.24 -7.41 -6.70
N ALA A 188 -10.26 -7.57 -5.79
CA ALA A 188 -10.51 -7.48 -4.35
C ALA A 188 -11.05 -6.10 -3.92
N ASP A 189 -10.69 -5.05 -4.67
CA ASP A 189 -11.04 -3.65 -4.40
C ASP A 189 -12.42 -3.24 -4.95
N GLU A 190 -13.13 -4.10 -5.68
CA GLU A 190 -14.51 -3.85 -6.16
C GLU A 190 -15.58 -4.49 -5.27
N LYS A 191 -15.22 -4.91 -4.06
CA LYS A 191 -16.22 -5.33 -3.06
C LYS A 191 -16.81 -4.11 -2.36
N GLY A 192 -17.92 -3.59 -2.90
CA GLY A 192 -18.70 -2.50 -2.31
C GLY A 192 -19.67 -1.87 -3.31
N ASP A 193 -20.25 -0.73 -2.93
CA ASP A 193 -21.20 0.05 -3.75
C ASP A 193 -20.71 0.33 -5.18
N GLU A 194 -19.40 0.35 -5.42
CA GLU A 194 -18.82 0.64 -6.75
C GLU A 194 -19.11 -0.41 -7.82
N ALA A 195 -19.46 -1.64 -7.47
CA ALA A 195 -19.76 -2.71 -8.43
C ALA A 195 -21.24 -2.83 -8.81
N GLN A 196 -22.12 -2.04 -8.19
CA GLN A 196 -23.56 -2.11 -8.48
C GLN A 196 -23.89 -1.42 -9.81
N VAL A 197 -24.91 -1.92 -10.49
CA VAL A 197 -25.54 -1.21 -11.61
C VAL A 197 -26.68 -0.38 -11.04
N LEU A 198 -26.63 0.93 -11.25
CA LEU A 198 -27.73 1.82 -10.87
C LEU A 198 -28.77 1.88 -11.99
N PRO A 199 -30.06 2.06 -11.66
CA PRO A 199 -31.08 2.31 -12.66
C PRO A 199 -30.83 3.64 -13.40
N ALA A 200 -31.49 3.82 -14.54
CA ALA A 200 -31.52 5.12 -15.20
C ALA A 200 -32.21 6.15 -14.29
N LEU A 201 -31.55 7.28 -14.05
CA LEU A 201 -32.01 8.35 -13.16
C LEU A 201 -31.86 9.70 -13.86
N ARG A 202 -32.78 10.62 -13.59
CA ARG A 202 -32.72 12.00 -14.09
C ARG A 202 -32.47 12.98 -12.95
N ASN A 203 -31.77 14.07 -13.23
CA ASN A 203 -31.59 15.12 -12.24
C ASN A 203 -32.95 15.78 -11.92
N GLY A 204 -33.23 15.98 -10.63
CA GLY A 204 -34.52 16.46 -10.15
C GLY A 204 -35.61 15.39 -10.07
N GLU A 205 -35.33 14.13 -10.41
CA GLU A 205 -36.26 13.03 -10.24
C GLU A 205 -36.51 12.76 -8.75
N ILE A 206 -37.78 12.60 -8.39
CA ILE A 206 -38.19 12.31 -7.02
C ILE A 206 -38.15 10.80 -6.82
N ALA A 207 -37.26 10.34 -5.92
CA ALA A 207 -37.20 8.95 -5.51
C ALA A 207 -37.97 8.72 -4.20
N GLN A 208 -38.62 7.56 -4.07
CA GLN A 208 -39.26 7.15 -2.82
C GLN A 208 -38.26 6.36 -1.96
N LEU A 209 -37.96 6.85 -0.76
CA LEU A 209 -37.21 6.08 0.22
C LEU A 209 -38.06 4.90 0.71
N ARG A 210 -37.57 3.67 0.50
CA ARG A 210 -38.18 2.44 1.01
C ARG A 210 -37.17 1.68 1.86
N ASN A 211 -37.65 1.05 2.93
CA ASN A 211 -36.87 0.17 3.81
C ASN A 211 -35.52 0.75 4.26
N PRO A 212 -35.48 1.95 4.88
CA PRO A 212 -34.23 2.45 5.45
C PRO A 212 -33.74 1.49 6.53
N LEU A 213 -32.48 1.06 6.39
CA LEU A 213 -31.83 0.14 7.33
C LEU A 213 -30.70 0.86 8.04
N ILE A 214 -30.56 0.59 9.33
CA ILE A 214 -29.36 0.95 10.09
C ILE A 214 -28.43 -0.25 9.96
N GLU A 215 -27.29 -0.05 9.28
CA GLU A 215 -26.26 -1.07 9.21
C GLU A 215 -25.32 -0.94 10.42
N ASP A 216 -25.46 -1.86 11.37
CA ASP A 216 -24.48 -2.00 12.44
C ASP A 216 -23.18 -2.56 11.86
N LYS A 217 -22.10 -1.77 11.99
CA LYS A 217 -20.75 -2.14 11.53
C LYS A 217 -19.79 -2.14 12.70
N GLU A 218 -18.90 -3.12 12.70
CA GLU A 218 -17.82 -3.23 13.67
C GLU A 218 -16.47 -2.98 13.00
N THR A 219 -15.58 -2.29 13.72
CA THR A 219 -14.19 -2.17 13.29
C THR A 219 -13.54 -3.54 13.32
N ARG A 220 -12.86 -3.92 12.23
CA ARG A 220 -12.13 -5.18 12.15
C ARG A 220 -10.65 -4.94 12.47
N PRO A 221 -9.99 -5.86 13.21
CA PRO A 221 -8.55 -5.77 13.41
C PRO A 221 -7.83 -5.91 12.05
N PRO A 222 -6.57 -5.40 11.95
CA PRO A 222 -5.77 -5.58 10.75
C PRO A 222 -5.65 -7.06 10.36
N PRO A 223 -5.69 -7.40 9.06
CA PRO A 223 -5.51 -8.77 8.62
C PRO A 223 -4.11 -9.26 8.98
N ARG A 224 -4.01 -10.53 9.41
CA ARG A 224 -2.72 -11.18 9.64
C ARG A 224 -1.93 -11.29 8.34
N TYR A 225 -0.61 -11.31 8.45
CA TYR A 225 0.25 -11.54 7.30
C TYR A 225 0.12 -12.99 6.80
N SER A 226 0.06 -13.19 5.49
CA SER A 226 0.61 -14.37 4.79
C SER A 226 2.10 -14.15 4.49
N GLU A 227 2.84 -15.20 4.12
CA GLU A 227 4.24 -15.05 3.69
C GLU A 227 4.38 -14.02 2.55
N GLY A 228 3.48 -14.04 1.57
CA GLY A 228 3.49 -13.08 0.46
C GLY A 228 3.26 -11.63 0.90
N SER A 229 2.30 -11.39 1.81
CA SER A 229 2.08 -10.06 2.37
C SER A 229 3.20 -9.61 3.32
N LEU A 230 3.91 -10.54 3.96
CA LEU A 230 5.08 -10.24 4.78
C LEU A 230 6.26 -9.80 3.90
N ILE A 231 6.49 -10.46 2.75
CA ILE A 231 7.49 -10.00 1.76
C ILE A 231 7.17 -8.58 1.28
N GLU A 232 5.90 -8.29 1.04
CA GLU A 232 5.47 -6.93 0.68
C GLU A 232 5.69 -5.93 1.81
N ALA A 233 5.45 -6.33 3.06
CA ALA A 233 5.75 -5.49 4.23
C ALA A 233 7.26 -5.26 4.38
N MET A 234 8.11 -6.27 4.14
CA MET A 234 9.57 -6.14 4.12
C MET A 234 10.03 -5.16 3.03
N ARG A 235 9.48 -5.26 1.81
CA ARG A 235 9.76 -4.31 0.71
C ARG A 235 9.33 -2.88 1.06
N ASN A 236 8.22 -2.76 1.78
CA ASN A 236 7.66 -1.48 2.18
C ASN A 236 7.96 -1.12 3.64
N ALA A 237 9.07 -1.61 4.18
CA ALA A 237 9.42 -1.43 5.59
C ALA A 237 9.52 0.05 5.99
N TRP A 238 9.81 0.93 5.03
CA TRP A 238 9.79 2.39 5.18
C TRP A 238 8.45 2.94 5.71
N ARG A 239 7.32 2.24 5.48
CA ARG A 239 6.00 2.63 6.03
C ARG A 239 5.93 2.53 7.55
N PHE A 240 6.83 1.77 8.16
CA PHE A 240 6.90 1.56 9.60
C PHE A 240 8.00 2.40 10.26
N VAL A 241 8.63 3.30 9.52
CA VAL A 241 9.67 4.22 10.00
C VAL A 241 9.08 5.63 10.11
N ASP A 242 9.17 6.23 11.30
CA ASP A 242 8.63 7.57 11.56
C ASP A 242 9.56 8.69 11.07
N ASP A 243 10.87 8.51 11.18
CA ASP A 243 11.86 9.48 10.71
C ASP A 243 11.86 9.57 9.18
N GLU A 244 11.66 10.78 8.66
CA GLU A 244 11.49 11.03 7.23
C GLU A 244 12.76 10.72 6.42
N VAL A 245 13.94 10.99 6.98
CA VAL A 245 15.22 10.76 6.29
C VAL A 245 15.48 9.26 6.17
N LEU A 246 15.30 8.52 7.27
CA LEU A 246 15.45 7.06 7.28
C LEU A 246 14.37 6.38 6.43
N ARG A 247 13.15 6.91 6.43
CA ARG A 247 12.05 6.42 5.58
C ARG A 247 12.40 6.52 4.11
N GLU A 248 12.83 7.70 3.63
CA GLU A 248 13.17 7.87 2.22
C GLU A 248 14.40 7.03 1.82
N ARG A 249 15.43 6.93 2.67
CA ARG A 249 16.56 6.03 2.38
C ARG A 249 16.14 4.56 2.28
N LEU A 250 15.27 4.10 3.20
CA LEU A 250 14.80 2.72 3.19
C LEU A 250 13.89 2.43 1.98
N LYS A 251 13.18 3.45 1.49
CA LYS A 251 12.40 3.38 0.25
C LYS A 251 13.30 3.26 -0.98
N GLU A 252 14.41 3.99 -1.01
CA GLU A 252 15.46 3.85 -2.03
C GLU A 252 16.13 2.46 -1.97
N ALA A 253 16.41 1.95 -0.76
CA ALA A 253 16.91 0.58 -0.52
C ALA A 253 15.89 -0.53 -0.88
N LYS A 254 14.67 -0.16 -1.27
CA LYS A 254 13.54 -1.07 -1.52
C LYS A 254 13.15 -1.90 -0.29
N GLY A 255 13.32 -1.38 0.92
CA GLY A 255 12.92 -2.00 2.19
C GLY A 255 14.04 -2.77 2.89
N ILE A 256 13.66 -3.78 3.69
CA ILE A 256 14.62 -4.66 4.38
C ILE A 256 14.89 -5.94 3.59
N GLY A 257 16.17 -6.30 3.49
CA GLY A 257 16.65 -7.41 2.68
C GLY A 257 16.43 -7.22 1.18
N THR A 258 17.09 -8.05 0.37
CA THR A 258 16.93 -8.05 -1.09
C THR A 258 15.82 -9.02 -1.52
N PRO A 259 15.24 -8.87 -2.71
CA PRO A 259 14.26 -9.81 -3.25
C PRO A 259 14.70 -11.28 -3.20
N ALA A 260 16.00 -11.56 -3.35
CA ALA A 260 16.56 -12.90 -3.27
C ALA A 260 16.61 -13.48 -1.84
N THR A 261 16.72 -12.65 -0.81
CA THR A 261 16.97 -13.09 0.58
C THR A 261 15.73 -13.11 1.46
N ARG A 262 14.68 -12.33 1.13
CA ARG A 262 13.46 -12.23 1.97
C ARG A 262 12.76 -13.57 2.21
N ALA A 263 12.59 -14.38 1.16
CA ALA A 263 11.96 -15.69 1.28
C ALA A 263 12.79 -16.66 2.13
N GLU A 264 14.12 -16.58 2.02
CA GLU A 264 15.05 -17.37 2.83
C GLU A 264 15.00 -16.95 4.31
N ILE A 265 14.98 -15.65 4.61
CA ILE A 265 14.83 -15.12 5.97
C ILE A 265 13.54 -15.65 6.61
N ILE A 266 12.40 -15.56 5.91
CA ILE A 266 11.12 -16.09 6.40
C ILE A 266 11.22 -17.60 6.62
N GLY A 267 11.86 -18.33 5.70
CA GLY A 267 12.13 -19.77 5.84
C GLY A 267 12.98 -20.11 7.06
N GLY A 268 14.02 -19.32 7.33
CA GLY A 268 14.89 -19.45 8.50
C GLY A 268 14.15 -19.24 9.81
N LEU A 269 13.34 -18.18 9.90
CA LEU A 269 12.50 -17.90 11.07
C LEU A 269 11.50 -19.04 11.34
N LYS A 270 10.98 -19.69 10.30
CA LYS A 270 10.14 -20.89 10.44
C LYS A 270 10.94 -22.11 10.88
N LYS A 271 12.13 -22.35 10.31
CA LYS A 271 13.01 -23.46 10.66
C LYS A 271 13.45 -23.39 12.14
N GLN A 272 13.67 -22.18 12.64
CA GLN A 272 14.00 -21.90 14.04
C GLN A 272 12.77 -21.88 14.96
N SER A 273 11.56 -22.19 14.44
CA SER A 273 10.30 -22.19 15.19
C SER A 273 9.94 -20.84 15.82
N PHE A 274 10.36 -19.72 15.23
CA PHE A 274 9.92 -18.37 15.63
C PHE A 274 8.62 -17.95 14.95
N LEU A 275 8.39 -18.47 13.73
CA LEU A 275 7.16 -18.30 12.98
C LEU A 275 6.57 -19.65 12.59
N ILE A 276 5.24 -19.75 12.54
CA ILE A 276 4.53 -20.94 12.05
C ILE A 276 3.44 -20.55 11.05
N ALA A 277 3.14 -21.47 10.13
CA ALA A 277 2.02 -21.31 9.22
C ALA A 277 0.71 -21.70 9.92
N GLN A 278 -0.29 -20.83 9.84
CA GLN A 278 -1.64 -21.08 10.33
C GLN A 278 -2.63 -20.86 9.17
N GLY A 279 -2.95 -21.96 8.48
CA GLY A 279 -3.65 -21.89 7.19
C GLY A 279 -2.83 -21.09 6.17
N LYS A 280 -3.44 -20.03 5.60
CA LYS A 280 -2.75 -19.11 4.67
C LYS A 280 -1.91 -18.02 5.34
N ASN A 281 -2.03 -17.89 6.67
CA ASN A 281 -1.35 -16.85 7.44
C ASN A 281 -0.05 -17.38 8.03
N ILE A 282 0.85 -16.47 8.39
CA ILE A 282 2.03 -16.71 9.20
C ILE A 282 1.87 -15.97 10.53
N VAL A 283 2.17 -16.66 11.64
CA VAL A 283 2.00 -16.12 13.00
C VAL A 283 3.25 -16.42 13.84
N PRO A 284 3.60 -15.54 14.78
CA PRO A 284 4.71 -15.80 15.69
C PRO A 284 4.34 -16.92 16.67
N THR A 285 5.33 -17.71 17.04
CA THR A 285 5.24 -18.67 18.15
C THR A 285 5.48 -17.97 19.48
N GLU A 286 5.21 -18.67 20.59
CA GLU A 286 5.57 -18.18 21.92
C GLU A 286 7.08 -17.92 22.03
N THR A 287 7.91 -18.82 21.52
CA THR A 287 9.38 -18.64 21.44
C THR A 287 9.75 -17.41 20.62
N GLY A 288 9.12 -17.19 19.47
CA GLY A 288 9.36 -16.00 18.63
C GLY A 288 8.96 -14.70 19.33
N MET A 289 7.83 -14.69 20.04
CA MET A 289 7.38 -13.53 20.83
C MET A 289 8.30 -13.25 22.02
N SER A 290 8.76 -14.30 22.71
CA SER A 290 9.70 -14.19 23.82
C SER A 290 11.04 -13.60 23.36
N LEU A 291 11.60 -14.13 22.26
CA LEU A 291 12.82 -13.60 21.66
C LEU A 291 12.66 -12.12 21.28
N PHE A 292 11.57 -11.75 20.60
CA PHE A 292 11.29 -10.35 20.26
C PHE A 292 11.24 -9.46 21.51
N GLY A 293 10.59 -9.93 22.59
CA GLY A 293 10.53 -9.23 23.86
C GLY A 293 11.91 -8.99 24.48
N ILE A 294 12.77 -10.02 24.49
CA ILE A 294 14.15 -9.95 24.99
C ILE A 294 14.97 -8.94 24.17
N LEU A 295 14.93 -9.05 22.84
CA LEU A 295 15.67 -8.15 21.95
C LEU A 295 15.22 -6.70 22.11
N LYS A 296 13.90 -6.47 22.13
CA LYS A 296 13.32 -5.13 22.32
C LYS A 296 13.67 -4.53 23.68
N HIS A 297 13.72 -5.36 24.74
CA HIS A 297 14.10 -4.90 26.06
C HIS A 297 15.60 -4.56 26.15
N ALA A 298 16.46 -5.38 25.55
CA ALA A 298 17.91 -5.16 25.54
C ALA A 298 18.29 -3.90 24.73
N ASP A 299 17.76 -3.78 23.50
CA ASP A 299 17.88 -2.56 22.71
C ASP A 299 16.73 -2.47 21.68
N PRO A 300 15.83 -1.48 21.79
CA PRO A 300 14.74 -1.29 20.82
C PRO A 300 15.22 -1.14 19.37
N ALA A 301 16.46 -0.68 19.17
CA ALA A 301 17.07 -0.54 17.86
C ALA A 301 17.19 -1.87 17.10
N LEU A 302 17.33 -3.01 17.79
CA LEU A 302 17.45 -4.34 17.16
C LEU A 302 16.19 -4.79 16.41
N VAL A 303 15.05 -4.20 16.73
CA VAL A 303 13.75 -4.56 16.17
C VAL A 303 13.12 -3.39 15.40
N ASP A 304 13.87 -2.32 15.17
CA ASP A 304 13.44 -1.14 14.43
C ASP A 304 13.96 -1.20 12.97
N PRO A 305 13.08 -1.25 11.96
CA PRO A 305 13.50 -1.24 10.56
C PRO A 305 14.28 0.03 10.16
N GLY A 306 14.14 1.13 10.91
CA GLY A 306 14.92 2.36 10.70
C GLY A 306 16.42 2.16 10.89
N VAL A 307 16.85 1.18 11.69
CA VAL A 307 18.28 0.87 11.87
C VAL A 307 18.87 0.24 10.62
N THR A 308 18.09 -0.55 9.87
CA THR A 308 18.54 -1.02 8.54
C THR A 308 18.84 0.17 7.62
N ALA A 309 18.00 1.21 7.63
CA ALA A 309 18.25 2.41 6.83
C ALA A 309 19.56 3.12 7.22
N GLN A 310 19.91 3.12 8.52
CA GLN A 310 21.17 3.69 9.00
C GLN A 310 22.38 2.89 8.51
N LEU A 311 22.30 1.56 8.53
CA LEU A 311 23.35 0.70 7.99
C LEU A 311 23.53 0.90 6.48
N GLU A 312 22.43 1.04 5.75
CA GLU A 312 22.45 1.36 4.32
C GLU A 312 23.11 2.72 4.05
N CYS A 313 22.81 3.77 4.84
CA CYS A 313 23.52 5.05 4.77
C CYS A 313 25.02 4.90 5.03
N LEU A 314 25.40 4.13 6.05
CA LEU A 314 26.81 3.90 6.40
C LEU A 314 27.58 3.23 5.25
N LEU A 315 26.95 2.27 4.57
CA LEU A 315 27.54 1.62 3.40
C LEU A 315 27.67 2.60 2.22
N ASP A 316 26.71 3.50 2.01
CA ASP A 316 26.83 4.54 0.97
C ASP A 316 27.98 5.50 1.25
N GLU A 317 28.16 5.91 2.51
CA GLU A 317 29.26 6.76 2.93
C GLU A 317 30.62 6.13 2.62
N VAL A 318 30.72 4.80 2.75
CA VAL A 318 31.89 4.04 2.33
C VAL A 318 32.06 4.07 0.80
N VAL A 319 30.98 3.86 0.04
CA VAL A 319 31.03 3.88 -1.44
C VAL A 319 31.51 5.23 -1.98
N ILE A 320 31.09 6.35 -1.37
CA ILE A 320 31.48 7.70 -1.78
C ILE A 320 32.78 8.20 -1.12
N GLY A 321 33.43 7.37 -0.31
CA GLY A 321 34.69 7.69 0.36
C GLY A 321 34.58 8.70 1.50
N LYS A 322 33.38 8.95 2.04
CA LYS A 322 33.18 9.78 3.25
C LYS A 322 33.49 9.04 4.54
N GLN A 323 33.37 7.71 4.53
CA GLN A 323 33.65 6.85 5.66
C GLN A 323 34.62 5.74 5.24
N GLU A 324 35.61 5.44 6.07
CA GLU A 324 36.48 4.28 5.83
C GLU A 324 35.78 2.98 6.22
N ILE A 325 35.98 1.92 5.44
CA ILE A 325 35.36 0.61 5.71
C ILE A 325 35.70 0.06 7.10
N VAL A 326 36.95 0.27 7.55
CA VAL A 326 37.38 -0.17 8.88
C VAL A 326 36.62 0.60 9.97
N GLY A 327 36.51 1.92 9.84
CA GLY A 327 35.74 2.73 10.78
C GLY A 327 34.24 2.39 10.79
N ALA A 328 33.66 2.04 9.63
CA ALA A 328 32.28 1.55 9.57
C ALA A 328 32.11 0.22 10.31
N ILE A 329 33.06 -0.71 10.16
CA ILE A 329 33.08 -1.99 10.88
C ILE A 329 33.21 -1.75 12.39
N ASP A 330 34.13 -0.88 12.81
CA ASP A 330 34.34 -0.55 14.22
C ASP A 330 33.07 0.00 14.87
N ALA A 331 32.36 0.91 14.18
CA ALA A 331 31.09 1.46 14.68
C ALA A 331 30.02 0.36 14.88
N VAL A 332 29.93 -0.61 13.97
CA VAL A 332 29.01 -1.75 14.10
C VAL A 332 29.44 -2.67 15.25
N CYS A 333 30.73 -2.94 15.39
CA CYS A 333 31.30 -3.73 16.48
C CYS A 333 31.05 -3.10 17.85
N ASP A 334 31.19 -1.78 18.00
CA ASP A 334 30.92 -1.07 19.25
C ASP A 334 29.45 -1.18 19.66
N VAL A 335 28.53 -1.05 18.70
CA VAL A 335 27.10 -1.27 18.94
C VAL A 335 26.85 -2.71 19.39
N ALA A 336 27.46 -3.69 18.73
CA ALA A 336 27.32 -5.10 19.09
C ALA A 336 27.86 -5.39 20.50
N HIS A 337 29.06 -4.91 20.85
CA HIS A 337 29.64 -5.05 22.19
C HIS A 337 28.73 -4.45 23.26
N ARG A 338 28.19 -3.25 23.03
CA ARG A 338 27.25 -2.59 23.94
C ARG A 338 25.99 -3.43 24.16
N ILE A 339 25.42 -3.99 23.10
CA ILE A 339 24.22 -4.84 23.17
C ILE A 339 24.52 -6.14 23.90
N ILE A 340 25.66 -6.78 23.60
CA ILE A 340 26.12 -7.99 24.28
C ILE A 340 26.30 -7.73 25.78
N GLY A 341 26.89 -6.60 26.17
CA GLY A 341 27.01 -6.20 27.57
C GLY A 341 25.64 -6.13 28.26
N LYS A 342 24.69 -5.39 27.67
CA LYS A 342 23.32 -5.29 28.22
C LYS A 342 22.62 -6.65 28.37
N LEU A 343 22.86 -7.58 27.44
CA LEU A 343 22.30 -8.93 27.47
C LEU A 343 22.95 -9.81 28.55
N LYS A 344 24.27 -9.68 28.76
CA LYS A 344 25.02 -10.43 29.78
C LYS A 344 24.76 -9.92 31.19
N ASP A 345 24.67 -8.61 31.37
CA ASP A 345 24.61 -7.98 32.69
C ASP A 345 23.20 -8.02 33.31
N GLY A 346 22.19 -8.50 32.58
CA GLY A 346 20.81 -8.60 33.07
C GLY A 346 20.25 -7.23 33.46
N ALA A 347 19.72 -6.47 32.50
CA ALA A 347 18.92 -5.27 32.75
C ALA A 347 19.46 -4.29 33.83
N CYS A 348 20.76 -3.98 33.85
CA CYS A 348 21.26 -2.90 34.69
C CYS A 348 22.47 -2.18 34.07
N ALA A 349 22.29 -1.56 32.90
CA ALA A 349 23.23 -0.56 32.40
C ALA A 349 22.48 0.55 31.66
N LYS A 350 22.18 1.64 32.38
CA LYS A 350 21.68 2.89 31.80
C LYS A 350 22.82 3.58 31.03
N GLY A 351 23.01 3.19 29.78
CA GLY A 351 23.82 3.91 28.79
C GLY A 351 22.94 4.47 27.65
N PRO A 352 23.37 5.53 26.93
CA PRO A 352 22.54 6.18 25.91
C PRO A 352 22.18 5.23 24.76
N SER A 353 20.96 5.35 24.23
CA SER A 353 20.44 4.56 23.10
C SER A 353 21.08 4.98 21.77
N LEU A 354 21.00 4.12 20.76
CA LEU A 354 21.47 4.37 19.38
C LEU A 354 20.94 5.70 18.80
N LEU A 355 19.76 6.13 19.25
CA LEU A 355 19.15 7.43 18.95
C LEU A 355 20.03 8.64 19.26
N ARG A 356 21.08 8.50 20.08
CA ARG A 356 21.90 9.62 20.55
C ARG A 356 23.32 9.62 19.98
N ALA A 357 23.89 8.46 19.67
CA ALA A 357 25.26 8.37 19.14
C ALA A 357 25.39 8.99 17.73
N ALA A 358 24.36 8.90 16.89
CA ALA A 358 24.34 9.58 15.59
C ALA A 358 24.04 11.09 15.68
N ILE A 359 23.64 11.60 16.85
CA ILE A 359 23.36 13.03 17.08
C ILE A 359 24.56 13.74 17.72
N ASP A 360 25.39 13.02 18.48
CA ASP A 360 26.53 13.62 19.20
C ASP A 360 27.79 13.78 18.32
N GLY A 361 27.60 13.77 16.99
CA GLY A 361 28.55 14.26 15.99
C GLY A 361 28.25 15.68 15.49
N ASP A 362 27.49 16.51 16.22
CA ASP A 362 27.49 17.99 16.06
C ASP A 362 26.76 18.65 17.23
N ALA A 363 27.49 18.93 18.32
CA ALA A 363 27.01 19.80 19.40
C ALA A 363 27.10 21.30 19.02
N GLY A 364 26.94 21.64 17.74
CA GLY A 364 26.64 22.97 17.22
C GLY A 364 25.14 23.08 16.88
N GLY A 365 24.40 23.84 17.68
CA GLY A 365 22.93 23.94 17.58
C GLY A 365 22.40 24.26 16.17
N ARG A 366 21.68 23.31 15.56
CA ARG A 366 20.90 23.57 14.34
C ARG A 366 19.90 24.72 14.55
N PRO A 367 19.72 25.63 13.58
CA PRO A 367 18.79 26.73 13.70
C PRO A 367 17.33 26.25 13.74
N PRO A 368 16.45 26.91 14.51
CA PRO A 368 15.03 26.59 14.52
C PRO A 368 14.38 26.85 13.16
N THR A 369 13.37 26.05 12.81
CA THR A 369 12.67 26.18 11.53
C THR A 369 11.95 27.53 11.41
N PRO A 370 11.70 28.04 10.20
CA PRO A 370 10.97 29.31 10.00
C PRO A 370 9.57 29.31 10.64
N ALA A 371 8.91 28.16 10.74
CA ALA A 371 7.63 28.01 11.42
C ALA A 371 7.77 28.20 12.94
N MET A 372 8.79 27.58 13.57
CA MET A 372 9.07 27.74 15.00
C MET A 372 9.42 29.19 15.35
N LYS A 373 10.23 29.87 14.52
CA LYS A 373 10.57 31.30 14.71
C LYS A 373 9.34 32.19 14.65
N ARG A 374 8.45 31.96 13.66
CA ARG A 374 7.19 32.72 13.53
C ARG A 374 6.27 32.49 14.72
N PHE A 375 6.18 31.26 15.20
CA PHE A 375 5.35 30.92 16.35
C PHE A 375 5.90 31.53 17.65
N ALA A 376 7.21 31.44 17.89
CA ALA A 376 7.87 32.08 19.04
C ALA A 376 7.70 33.61 19.02
N ASN A 377 7.84 34.25 17.85
CA ASN A 377 7.60 35.69 17.69
C ASN A 377 6.14 36.07 17.94
N SER A 378 5.19 35.21 17.53
CA SER A 378 3.76 35.41 17.78
C SER A 378 3.45 35.38 19.28
N ILE A 379 3.95 34.35 19.99
CA ILE A 379 3.79 34.21 21.44
C ILE A 379 4.45 35.39 22.19
N ALA A 380 5.67 35.78 21.79
CA ALA A 380 6.39 36.92 22.36
C ALA A 380 5.59 38.23 22.22
N ARG A 381 4.99 38.46 21.04
CA ARG A 381 4.16 39.64 20.78
C ARG A 381 2.84 39.60 21.56
N GLN A 382 2.20 38.44 21.62
CA GLN A 382 0.91 38.26 22.30
C GLN A 382 1.02 38.41 23.82
N LYS A 383 2.10 37.87 24.42
CA LYS A 383 2.34 37.92 25.87
C LYS A 383 3.23 39.08 26.32
N ARG A 384 3.69 39.94 25.40
CA ARG A 384 4.62 41.06 25.63
C ARG A 384 5.91 40.65 26.38
N ILE A 385 6.42 39.46 26.08
CA ILE A 385 7.66 38.90 26.67
C ILE A 385 8.79 38.92 25.64
N LYS A 386 10.00 39.28 26.06
CA LYS A 386 11.18 39.24 25.18
C LYS A 386 11.71 37.80 25.08
N PRO A 387 11.90 37.23 23.87
CA PRO A 387 12.45 35.89 23.73
C PRO A 387 13.94 35.86 24.11
N PRO A 388 14.45 34.73 24.63
CA PRO A 388 15.84 34.60 25.09
C PRO A 388 16.87 34.79 23.96
N SER A 389 18.03 35.35 24.29
CA SER A 389 19.12 35.58 23.32
C SER A 389 19.55 34.27 22.67
N GLY A 390 19.61 34.24 21.34
CA GLY A 390 19.98 33.04 20.58
C GLY A 390 18.82 32.13 20.16
N TYR A 391 17.57 32.45 20.50
CA TYR A 391 16.39 31.67 20.07
C TYR A 391 16.21 31.59 18.54
N THR A 392 16.83 32.49 17.76
CA THR A 392 16.80 32.44 16.29
C THR A 392 17.93 31.58 15.69
N LYS A 393 18.94 31.23 16.47
CA LYS A 393 20.14 30.50 16.05
C LYS A 393 20.20 29.09 16.61
N SER A 394 19.58 28.83 17.77
CA SER A 394 19.55 27.51 18.39
C SER A 394 18.12 27.00 18.57
N ARG A 395 17.85 25.82 18.00
CA ARG A 395 16.55 25.15 18.09
C ARG A 395 16.19 24.75 19.53
N SER A 396 17.17 24.42 20.37
CA SER A 396 16.94 24.06 21.78
C SER A 396 16.45 25.26 22.58
N ILE A 397 17.06 26.44 22.40
CA ILE A 397 16.66 27.69 23.05
C ILE A 397 15.25 28.11 22.62
N CYS A 398 14.94 27.98 21.32
CA CYS A 398 13.60 28.29 20.80
C CYS A 398 12.52 27.33 21.32
N ARG A 399 12.84 26.04 21.43
CA ARG A 399 11.92 25.03 21.95
C ARG A 399 11.62 25.23 23.44
N ALA A 400 12.64 25.49 24.25
CA ALA A 400 12.46 25.78 25.68
C ALA A 400 11.54 27.00 25.92
N PHE A 401 11.69 28.07 25.12
CA PHE A 401 10.80 29.24 25.19
C PHE A 401 9.35 28.90 24.80
N LEU A 402 9.16 28.08 23.77
CA LEU A 402 7.83 27.66 23.35
C LEU A 402 7.17 26.73 24.36
N ASP A 403 7.89 25.78 24.94
CA ASP A 403 7.33 24.86 25.94
C ASP A 403 6.88 25.58 27.22
N GLN A 404 7.55 26.68 27.58
CA GLN A 404 7.20 27.49 28.74
C GLN A 404 6.02 28.45 28.50
N HIS A 405 5.80 28.88 27.26
CA HIS A 405 4.87 29.97 26.96
C HIS A 405 3.75 29.62 25.98
N ALA A 406 3.80 28.48 25.30
CA ALA A 406 2.72 28.00 24.45
C ALA A 406 1.52 27.53 25.31
N PRO A 407 0.28 27.72 24.85
CA PRO A 407 -0.90 27.23 25.57
C PRO A 407 -0.90 25.70 25.62
N GLN A 408 -0.98 25.11 26.82
CA GLN A 408 -1.22 23.68 26.97
C GLN A 408 -2.63 23.32 26.50
N LYS A 409 -2.74 22.24 25.74
CA LYS A 409 -4.00 21.73 25.20
C LYS A 409 -4.76 21.06 26.36
N VAL A 410 -5.82 21.69 26.87
CA VAL A 410 -6.70 21.10 27.89
C VAL A 410 -7.66 20.14 27.19
N GLU A 411 -7.58 18.85 27.52
CA GLU A 411 -8.61 17.86 27.19
C GLU A 411 -9.87 18.17 28.00
N VAL A 412 -11.00 18.36 27.32
CA VAL A 412 -12.30 18.57 27.97
C VAL A 412 -13.26 17.48 27.52
N GLU A 413 -13.54 16.56 28.44
CA GLU A 413 -14.73 15.70 28.45
C GLU A 413 -15.98 16.57 28.36
N THR A 414 -16.89 16.28 27.43
CA THR A 414 -18.16 17.01 27.31
C THR A 414 -19.33 16.11 27.71
N SER A 415 -19.82 16.33 28.93
CA SER A 415 -21.18 15.96 29.33
C SER A 415 -22.05 17.22 29.37
N GLY A 416 -23.31 17.09 28.96
CA GLY A 416 -24.43 17.82 29.58
C GLY A 416 -24.69 19.28 29.18
N ARG A 417 -25.56 19.43 28.17
CA ARG A 417 -26.75 20.32 28.13
C ARG A 417 -26.61 21.86 28.09
N SER A 418 -27.30 22.37 27.06
CA SER A 418 -28.22 23.52 27.06
C SER A 418 -27.64 24.94 27.10
N LYS A 419 -27.80 25.67 25.99
CA LYS A 419 -27.93 27.13 26.02
C LYS A 419 -29.13 27.60 25.21
N MET A 420 -29.94 28.40 25.90
CA MET A 420 -31.10 29.16 25.46
C MET A 420 -30.75 30.19 24.37
N ARG A 421 -31.77 30.51 23.56
CA ARG A 421 -31.92 31.72 22.70
C ARG A 421 -31.89 33.00 23.58
N SER A 422 -31.75 34.25 23.12
CA SER A 422 -32.18 35.03 21.93
C SER A 422 -31.50 36.44 22.06
N PRO A 423 -31.90 37.55 21.38
CA PRO A 423 -32.78 37.76 20.21
C PRO A 423 -32.24 38.77 19.15
N THR A 424 -32.83 38.78 17.95
CA THR A 424 -32.80 39.96 17.06
C THR A 424 -34.24 40.32 16.65
N VAL A 425 -34.56 41.60 16.77
CA VAL A 425 -35.87 42.25 16.63
C VAL A 425 -36.19 42.52 15.15
N MET A 426 -37.44 42.29 14.74
CA MET A 426 -38.09 42.91 13.57
C MET A 426 -39.31 43.74 14.02
N PRO A 427 -39.70 44.81 13.30
CA PRO A 427 -40.90 45.58 13.62
C PRO A 427 -42.17 45.05 12.92
N PRO A 428 -43.39 45.46 13.38
CA PRO A 428 -44.65 44.78 13.07
C PRO A 428 -45.61 45.57 12.17
N ARG A 429 -46.59 44.87 11.59
CA ARG A 429 -47.99 45.26 11.23
C ARG A 429 -48.58 44.10 10.42
N SER A 430 -49.84 43.68 10.51
CA SER A 430 -51.01 43.98 11.33
C SER A 430 -52.05 42.89 11.03
N THR A 431 -52.87 42.60 12.03
CA THR A 431 -54.04 41.70 12.07
C THR A 431 -54.99 41.71 10.87
N GLN A 432 -55.53 40.54 10.51
CA GLN A 432 -56.98 40.31 10.53
C GLN A 432 -57.34 38.81 10.50
N ARG A 433 -58.58 38.56 10.95
CA ARG A 433 -59.09 37.39 11.64
C ARG A 433 -60.32 36.92 10.86
N THR A 434 -60.42 35.65 10.51
CA THR A 434 -61.74 35.02 10.27
C THR A 434 -61.70 33.51 10.52
N ARG A 435 -62.60 33.09 11.41
CA ARG A 435 -63.02 31.71 11.70
C ARG A 435 -64.09 31.27 10.69
N ARG A 436 -64.15 29.96 10.41
CA ARG A 436 -65.35 29.08 10.22
C ARG A 436 -64.79 27.64 10.04
N ARG A 437 -65.00 26.65 10.92
CA ARG A 437 -66.18 25.85 11.33
C ARG A 437 -66.89 25.10 10.19
N GLY A 438 -67.06 23.77 10.39
CA GLY A 438 -67.99 22.85 9.71
C GLY A 438 -67.25 21.71 8.98
N GLU A 439 -67.08 20.52 9.55
CA GLU A 439 -68.05 19.38 9.67
C GLU A 439 -68.17 18.50 8.41
N ASP A 440 -67.91 17.20 8.64
CA ASP A 440 -68.65 16.03 8.15
C ASP A 440 -68.87 15.78 6.65
N LYS A 441 -68.30 14.68 6.11
CA LYS A 441 -69.04 13.40 5.94
C LYS A 441 -68.22 12.29 5.25
N ARG A 442 -68.53 11.09 5.72
CA ARG A 442 -68.26 9.74 5.22
C ARG A 442 -68.52 9.58 3.72
N PHE A 443 -67.75 8.74 3.04
CA PHE A 443 -68.28 7.74 2.12
C PHE A 443 -67.39 6.48 2.13
N ALA A 444 -68.04 5.33 2.16
CA ALA A 444 -67.49 3.99 2.19
C ALA A 444 -67.77 3.27 0.86
N GLY A 445 -67.02 2.20 0.61
CA GLY A 445 -67.26 1.20 -0.44
C GLY A 445 -66.57 1.54 -1.76
N GLY A 446 -65.98 0.61 -2.49
CA GLY A 446 -65.84 -0.83 -2.34
C GLY A 446 -65.08 -1.34 -3.57
N GLU A 447 -64.40 -2.45 -3.38
CA GLU A 447 -64.11 -3.57 -4.30
C GLU A 447 -64.37 -3.42 -5.82
N GLY A 448 -63.43 -3.90 -6.63
CA GLY A 448 -63.63 -4.22 -8.04
C GLY A 448 -62.33 -4.56 -8.77
N GLU A 449 -62.07 -5.85 -8.95
CA GLU A 449 -61.03 -6.44 -9.81
C GLU A 449 -61.17 -6.03 -11.28
N GLY A 450 -60.03 -6.04 -11.99
CA GLY A 450 -59.90 -5.84 -13.43
C GLY A 450 -58.45 -5.73 -13.84
#